data_AF-A0A8J5CJR0-F1
#
_entry.id   AF-A0A8J5CJR0-F1
#
_cell.length_a   1.000
_cell.length_b   1.000
_cell.length_c   1.000
_cell.angle_alpha   90.00
_cell.angle_beta   90.00
_cell.angle_gamma   90.00
#
_symmetry.space_group_name_H-M   'P 1'
#
loop_
_entity.id
_entity.type
_entity.pdbx_description
1 polymer ?
#
loop_
_entity_poly.entity_id
_entity_poly.type
_entity_poly.pdbx_seq_one_letter_code
_entity_poly.pdbx_strand_id
1 'polypeptide(L)'
;MGAYKYMQEIYRKKQSDVMRFLLRRPVPKGATYGKPKSHGVNQLKPTRNLQSLAEERTGRRLGGLRVLNSYWVAQDSTYKYYEVILVDIRHNVIRKDGSLNWICKHTQKHREMRGKTSAGRKHRGLGRGFHFSHTKGGSRRARWLRHNSLSLRRKR
;
A
#
# COMPACT_ATOMS: atom_id res chain seq x y z
N MET A 1 26.11 -11.17 -19.74
CA MET A 1 25.75 -10.17 -18.71
C MET A 1 26.38 -10.63 -17.41
N GLY A 2 27.31 -9.87 -16.83
CA GLY A 2 27.88 -10.21 -15.52
C GLY A 2 26.84 -10.14 -14.41
N ALA A 3 26.94 -11.02 -13.40
CA ALA A 3 25.97 -11.16 -12.31
C ALA A 3 25.67 -9.84 -11.56
N TYR A 4 26.65 -8.94 -11.49
CA TYR A 4 26.50 -7.62 -10.87
C TYR A 4 25.56 -6.68 -11.64
N LYS A 5 25.64 -6.69 -12.99
CA LYS A 5 24.76 -5.87 -13.84
C LYS A 5 23.31 -6.38 -13.76
N TYR A 6 23.16 -7.71 -13.74
CA TYR A 6 21.88 -8.39 -13.50
C TYR A 6 21.26 -8.02 -12.14
N MET A 7 22.04 -8.02 -11.06
CA MET A 7 21.56 -7.63 -9.73
C MET A 7 21.17 -6.14 -9.61
N GLN A 8 21.93 -5.23 -10.22
CA GLN A 8 21.58 -3.81 -10.29
C GLN A 8 20.34 -3.56 -11.17
N GLU A 9 20.16 -4.32 -12.25
CA GLU A 9 19.01 -4.20 -13.17
C GLU A 9 17.70 -4.75 -12.57
N ILE A 10 17.77 -5.75 -11.69
CA ILE A 10 16.59 -6.28 -10.99
C ILE A 10 16.07 -5.31 -9.94
N TYR A 11 16.96 -4.56 -9.27
CA TYR A 11 16.62 -3.75 -8.11
C TYR A 11 17.09 -2.30 -8.25
N ARG A 12 16.16 -1.41 -8.62
CA ARG A 12 16.34 0.02 -8.35
C ARG A 12 15.82 0.31 -6.95
N LYS A 13 16.72 0.69 -6.04
CA LYS A 13 16.37 1.21 -4.73
C LYS A 13 16.17 2.71 -4.82
N LYS A 14 15.03 3.19 -4.35
CA LYS A 14 14.80 4.62 -4.19
C LYS A 14 14.51 4.89 -2.71
N GLN A 15 15.31 5.77 -2.13
CA GLN A 15 15.05 6.30 -0.81
C GLN A 15 13.85 7.24 -0.86
N SER A 16 12.91 7.03 0.07
CA SER A 16 11.70 7.80 0.25
C SER A 16 11.52 8.11 1.73
N ASP A 17 11.39 9.39 2.03
CA ASP A 17 11.16 9.92 3.35
C ASP A 17 9.66 10.19 3.57
N VAL A 18 9.20 9.93 4.79
CA VAL A 18 7.83 10.21 5.20
C VAL A 18 7.83 10.86 6.57
N MET A 19 7.15 12.01 6.64
CA MET A 19 6.94 12.77 7.85
C MET A 19 6.21 11.97 8.93
N ARG A 20 6.68 12.09 10.17
CA ARG A 20 6.15 11.48 11.39
C ARG A 20 5.18 12.44 12.07
N PHE A 21 3.99 12.61 11.50
CA PHE A 21 2.97 13.44 12.11
C PHE A 21 1.60 12.75 12.12
N LEU A 22 0.77 13.13 13.10
CA LEU A 22 -0.64 12.78 13.11
C LEU A 22 -1.36 13.49 11.97
N LEU A 23 -2.42 12.88 11.46
CA LEU A 23 -3.20 13.50 10.39
C LEU A 23 -3.98 14.67 10.98
N ARG A 24 -3.61 15.89 10.60
CA ARG A 24 -4.48 17.05 10.77
C ARG A 24 -5.53 17.05 9.67
N ARG A 25 -6.82 17.05 10.03
CA ARG A 25 -7.90 17.11 9.03
C ARG A 25 -7.83 18.43 8.25
N PRO A 26 -7.81 18.41 6.91
CA PRO A 26 -7.78 19.63 6.12
C PRO A 26 -9.17 20.26 6.09
N VAL A 27 -9.48 21.11 7.07
CA VAL A 27 -10.76 21.82 7.18
C VAL A 27 -10.56 23.33 7.29
N PRO A 28 -11.36 24.15 6.61
CA PRO A 28 -11.25 25.61 6.69
C PRO A 28 -11.38 26.08 8.14
N LYS A 29 -10.39 26.83 8.63
CA LYS A 29 -10.36 27.40 10.00
C LYS A 29 -10.61 26.39 11.14
N GLY A 30 -10.47 25.08 10.91
CA GLY A 30 -10.78 24.04 11.91
C GLY A 30 -12.26 23.68 12.03
N ALA A 31 -13.16 24.32 11.28
CA ALA A 31 -14.60 24.10 11.37
C ALA A 31 -15.04 22.91 10.51
N THR A 32 -15.76 21.96 11.12
CA THR A 32 -16.05 20.65 10.49
C THR A 32 -17.52 20.32 10.34
N TYR A 33 -18.38 21.23 10.79
CA TYR A 33 -19.82 21.29 10.55
C TYR A 33 -20.48 19.90 10.55
N GLY A 34 -20.94 19.44 11.72
CA GLY A 34 -21.61 18.14 11.83
C GLY A 34 -21.92 17.74 13.26
N LYS A 35 -21.99 16.42 13.49
CA LYS A 35 -22.19 15.88 14.84
C LYS A 35 -20.88 15.96 15.64
N PRO A 36 -20.93 16.14 16.97
CA PRO A 36 -19.74 16.23 17.83
C PRO A 36 -18.72 15.09 17.64
N LYS A 37 -19.20 13.86 17.37
CA LYS A 37 -18.37 12.68 17.08
C LYS A 37 -17.30 12.92 16.00
N SER A 38 -17.62 13.73 14.98
CA SER A 38 -16.75 14.01 13.85
C SER A 38 -16.13 15.41 13.91
N HIS A 39 -16.09 16.08 15.07
CA HIS A 39 -15.52 17.44 15.18
C HIS A 39 -13.98 17.48 15.33
N GLY A 40 -13.34 16.39 15.79
CA GLY A 40 -11.88 16.37 16.02
C GLY A 40 -11.02 16.69 14.80
N VAL A 41 -9.96 17.49 14.96
CA VAL A 41 -9.08 17.95 13.86
C VAL A 41 -7.64 17.44 13.98
N ASN A 42 -7.02 17.56 15.16
CA ASN A 42 -5.55 17.39 15.31
C ASN A 42 -5.10 15.99 15.72
N GLN A 43 -5.97 15.19 16.35
CA GLN A 43 -5.61 13.90 16.94
C GLN A 43 -5.96 12.69 16.05
N LEU A 44 -6.27 12.91 14.78
CA LEU A 44 -6.64 11.82 13.88
C LEU A 44 -5.39 11.04 13.46
N LYS A 45 -5.51 9.71 13.44
CA LYS A 45 -4.46 8.81 12.96
C LYS A 45 -4.80 8.38 11.53
N PRO A 46 -3.88 8.49 10.56
CA PRO A 46 -4.13 8.02 9.21
C PRO A 46 -4.34 6.49 9.21
N THR A 47 -5.25 6.00 8.36
CA THR A 47 -5.54 4.57 8.24
C THR A 47 -4.43 3.78 7.55
N ARG A 48 -3.66 4.45 6.68
CA ARG A 48 -2.49 3.89 5.99
C ARG A 48 -1.27 4.01 6.88
N ASN A 49 -0.39 3.01 6.83
CA ASN A 49 0.91 3.10 7.49
C ASN A 49 1.89 3.99 6.70
N LEU A 50 2.88 4.55 7.40
CA LEU A 50 3.89 5.45 6.81
C LEU A 50 4.71 4.77 5.70
N GLN A 51 5.00 3.48 5.86
CA GLN A 51 5.72 2.70 4.85
C GLN A 51 4.95 2.58 3.52
N SER A 52 3.64 2.31 3.57
CA SER A 52 2.77 2.29 2.38
C SER A 52 2.68 3.68 1.74
N LEU A 53 2.70 4.75 2.54
CA LEU A 53 2.75 6.11 2.02
C LEU A 53 4.08 6.38 1.28
N ALA A 54 5.21 5.86 1.79
CA ALA A 54 6.51 5.95 1.13
C ALA A 54 6.53 5.22 -0.23
N GLU A 55 5.95 4.01 -0.26
CA GLU A 55 5.77 3.22 -1.48
C GLU A 55 4.91 3.96 -2.50
N GLU A 56 3.77 4.53 -2.07
CA GLU A 56 2.87 5.27 -2.94
C GLU A 56 3.52 6.54 -3.52
N ARG A 57 4.25 7.32 -2.70
CA ARG A 57 4.99 8.51 -3.16
C ARG A 57 5.99 8.13 -4.25
N THR A 58 6.73 7.04 -4.02
CA THR A 58 7.75 6.56 -4.96
C THR A 58 7.12 6.03 -6.25
N GLY A 59 6.05 5.24 -6.14
CA GLY A 59 5.32 4.69 -7.30
C GLY A 59 4.66 5.76 -8.17
N ARG A 60 4.19 6.86 -7.57
CA ARG A 60 3.69 8.03 -8.33
C ARG A 60 4.82 8.74 -9.08
N ARG A 61 5.96 8.94 -8.42
CA ARG A 61 7.11 9.63 -9.02
C ARG A 61 7.77 8.80 -10.13
N LEU A 62 7.84 7.49 -9.95
CA LEU A 62 8.49 6.55 -10.87
C LEU A 62 7.48 5.64 -11.56
N GLY A 63 6.50 6.23 -12.25
CA GLY A 63 5.37 5.51 -12.87
C GLY A 63 5.76 4.51 -13.98
N GLY A 64 6.96 4.61 -14.55
CA GLY A 64 7.51 3.65 -15.52
C GLY A 64 7.97 2.33 -14.87
N LEU A 65 8.19 2.32 -13.56
CA LEU A 65 8.62 1.15 -12.79
C LEU A 65 7.45 0.58 -11.98
N ARG A 66 7.65 -0.59 -11.39
CA ARG A 66 6.68 -1.19 -10.47
C ARG A 66 7.28 -1.44 -9.10
N VAL A 67 6.57 -1.00 -8.07
CA VAL A 67 6.97 -1.23 -6.68
C VAL A 67 6.79 -2.72 -6.35
N LEU A 68 7.87 -3.35 -5.88
CA LEU A 68 7.87 -4.73 -5.42
C LEU A 68 7.56 -4.77 -3.92
N ASN A 69 8.41 -4.13 -3.11
CA ASN A 69 8.32 -4.06 -1.66
C ASN A 69 9.14 -2.87 -1.12
N SER A 70 9.20 -2.71 0.20
CA SER A 70 10.04 -1.71 0.86
C SER A 70 10.52 -2.19 2.23
N TYR A 71 11.52 -1.50 2.79
CA TYR A 71 12.00 -1.73 4.16
C TYR A 71 12.38 -0.42 4.86
N TRP A 72 12.38 -0.47 6.20
CA TRP A 72 12.80 0.64 7.05
C TRP A 72 14.34 0.72 7.08
N VAL A 73 14.86 1.94 7.06
CA VAL A 73 16.31 2.21 7.03
C VAL A 73 16.74 2.94 8.28
N ALA A 74 16.12 4.09 8.53
CA ALA A 74 16.49 4.98 9.63
C ALA A 74 15.28 5.82 10.05
N GLN A 75 15.41 6.52 11.18
CA GLN A 75 14.43 7.50 11.62
C GLN A 75 15.11 8.63 12.39
N ASP A 76 14.58 9.84 12.25
CA ASP A 76 14.86 10.97 13.13
C ASP A 76 13.55 11.41 13.82
N SER A 77 13.54 12.54 14.53
CA SER A 77 12.33 13.05 15.21
C SER A 77 11.18 13.36 14.25
N THR A 78 11.50 13.81 13.04
CA THR A 78 10.58 14.43 12.08
C THR A 78 10.20 13.48 10.94
N TYR A 79 11.10 12.61 10.52
CA TYR A 79 10.98 11.73 9.37
C TYR A 79 11.28 10.26 9.70
N LYS A 80 10.70 9.38 8.91
CA LYS A 80 11.14 7.99 8.75
C LYS A 80 11.61 7.79 7.32
N TYR A 81 12.75 7.12 7.19
CA TYR A 81 13.36 6.81 5.91
C TYR A 81 13.08 5.35 5.56
N TYR A 82 12.59 5.15 4.35
CA TYR A 82 12.33 3.84 3.76
C TYR A 82 13.06 3.71 2.44
N GLU A 83 13.57 2.52 2.16
CA GLU A 83 14.03 2.16 0.83
C GLU A 83 12.95 1.34 0.13
N VAL A 84 12.52 1.83 -1.02
CA VAL A 84 11.53 1.18 -1.87
C VAL A 84 12.25 0.45 -2.99
N ILE A 85 11.91 -0.82 -3.15
CA ILE A 85 12.44 -1.70 -4.19
C ILE A 85 11.52 -1.63 -5.40
N LEU A 86 12.05 -1.21 -6.54
CA LEU A 86 11.34 -1.12 -7.80
C LEU A 86 11.96 -2.03 -8.87
N VAL A 87 11.09 -2.50 -9.78
CA VAL A 87 11.44 -3.34 -10.91
C VAL A 87 11.05 -2.64 -12.21
N ASP A 88 11.93 -2.71 -13.21
CA ASP A 88 11.62 -2.27 -14.58
C ASP A 88 10.92 -3.39 -15.37
N ILE A 89 9.72 -3.09 -15.89
CA ILE A 89 8.92 -4.04 -16.65
C ILE A 89 9.30 -4.15 -18.13
N ARG A 90 10.04 -3.17 -18.64
CA ARG A 90 10.46 -3.13 -20.05
C ARG A 90 11.76 -3.92 -20.26
N HIS A 91 12.44 -4.28 -19.19
CA HIS A 91 13.71 -4.98 -19.25
C HIS A 91 13.53 -6.45 -19.66
N ASN A 92 14.25 -6.88 -20.70
CA ASN A 92 14.11 -8.22 -21.28
C ASN A 92 14.41 -9.35 -20.29
N VAL A 93 15.37 -9.14 -19.38
CA VAL A 93 15.73 -10.12 -18.35
C VAL A 93 14.53 -10.43 -17.44
N ILE A 94 13.84 -9.40 -16.97
CA ILE A 94 12.68 -9.53 -16.07
C ILE A 94 11.50 -10.19 -16.79
N ARG A 95 11.35 -9.92 -18.08
CA ARG A 95 10.28 -10.51 -18.90
C ARG A 95 10.50 -12.00 -19.17
N LYS A 96 11.75 -12.40 -19.37
CA LYS A 96 12.16 -13.79 -19.64
C LYS A 96 12.28 -14.63 -18.36
N ASP A 97 12.50 -14.00 -17.21
CA ASP A 97 12.61 -14.67 -15.92
C ASP A 97 11.27 -15.30 -15.49
N GLY A 98 11.24 -16.63 -15.39
CA GLY A 98 10.05 -17.39 -14.95
C GLY A 98 9.62 -17.11 -13.51
N SER A 99 10.53 -16.65 -12.65
CA SER A 99 10.26 -16.38 -11.24
C SER A 99 9.67 -14.99 -10.99
N LEU A 100 10.05 -14.00 -11.80
CA LEU A 100 9.73 -12.58 -11.58
C LEU A 100 8.74 -12.00 -12.60
N ASN A 101 8.60 -12.61 -13.79
CA ASN A 101 7.78 -12.06 -14.89
C ASN A 101 6.31 -11.79 -14.51
N TRP A 102 5.77 -12.38 -13.44
CA TRP A 102 4.43 -12.10 -12.92
C TRP A 102 4.25 -10.61 -12.63
N ILE A 103 5.32 -9.90 -12.22
CA ILE A 103 5.30 -8.46 -11.95
C ILE A 103 5.05 -7.64 -13.21
N CYS A 104 5.31 -8.17 -14.40
CA CYS A 104 5.13 -7.47 -15.68
C CYS A 104 3.67 -7.44 -16.15
N LYS A 105 2.82 -8.39 -15.70
CA LYS A 105 1.40 -8.49 -16.08
C LYS A 105 0.62 -7.21 -15.76
N HIS A 106 -0.23 -6.71 -16.64
CA HIS A 106 -0.97 -5.45 -16.42
C HIS A 106 -1.73 -5.38 -15.07
N THR A 107 -2.20 -6.52 -14.55
CA THR A 107 -2.87 -6.63 -13.25
C THR A 107 -2.01 -6.20 -12.05
N GLN A 108 -0.68 -6.15 -12.22
CA GLN A 108 0.30 -5.72 -11.24
C GLN A 108 0.71 -4.24 -11.38
N LYS A 109 0.04 -3.45 -12.22
CA LYS A 109 0.24 -1.99 -12.25
C LYS A 109 -0.21 -1.34 -10.92
N HIS A 110 0.56 -0.40 -10.40
CA HIS A 110 0.26 0.32 -9.15
C HIS A 110 -0.22 -0.57 -8.00
N ARG A 111 0.60 -1.53 -7.59
CA ARG A 111 0.29 -2.45 -6.46
C ARG A 111 0.27 -1.71 -5.12
N GLU A 112 1.19 -0.76 -4.97
CA GLU A 112 1.33 0.15 -3.84
C GLU A 112 0.04 0.93 -3.60
N MET A 113 -0.55 1.53 -4.64
CA MET A 113 -1.78 2.32 -4.53
C MET A 113 -3.02 1.48 -4.18
N ARG A 114 -2.98 0.17 -4.46
CA ARG A 114 -4.06 -0.78 -4.17
C ARG A 114 -3.84 -1.56 -2.88
N GLY A 115 -2.76 -1.27 -2.15
CA GLY A 115 -2.39 -1.97 -0.91
C GLY A 115 -2.16 -3.47 -1.14
N LYS A 116 -1.46 -3.84 -2.22
CA LYS A 116 -1.06 -5.23 -2.53
C LYS A 116 0.40 -5.55 -2.15
N THR A 117 1.18 -4.56 -1.75
CA THR A 117 2.52 -4.72 -1.15
C THR A 117 2.42 -5.28 0.27
N SER A 118 3.55 -5.67 0.88
CA SER A 118 3.55 -6.17 2.26
C SER A 118 3.00 -5.13 3.24
N ALA A 119 3.50 -3.88 3.14
CA ALA A 119 3.01 -2.75 3.92
C ALA A 119 1.52 -2.48 3.68
N GLY A 120 1.08 -2.57 2.42
CA GLY A 120 -0.32 -2.45 2.02
C GLY A 120 -1.24 -3.49 2.67
N ARG A 121 -0.85 -4.76 2.60
CA ARG A 121 -1.62 -5.87 3.18
C ARG A 121 -1.71 -5.78 4.70
N LYS A 122 -0.63 -5.34 5.37
CA LYS A 122 -0.56 -5.16 6.82
C LYS A 122 -1.58 -4.13 7.32
N HIS A 123 -1.58 -2.90 6.77
CA HIS A 123 -2.53 -1.88 7.25
C HIS A 123 -3.99 -2.21 6.89
N ARG A 124 -4.21 -2.95 5.79
CA ARG A 124 -5.55 -3.44 5.42
C ARG A 124 -6.06 -4.55 6.34
N GLY A 125 -5.23 -5.04 7.27
CA GLY A 125 -5.58 -6.12 8.18
C GLY A 125 -5.89 -7.41 7.43
N LEU A 126 -5.08 -7.78 6.43
CA LEU A 126 -5.24 -9.04 5.72
C LEU A 126 -4.40 -10.13 6.39
N GLY A 127 -5.07 -11.13 6.96
CA GLY A 127 -4.44 -12.25 7.66
C GLY A 127 -5.35 -13.46 7.74
N ARG A 128 -4.95 -14.44 8.56
CA ARG A 128 -5.69 -15.68 8.82
C ARG A 128 -6.01 -15.79 10.31
N GLY A 129 -7.10 -16.50 10.65
CA GLY A 129 -7.54 -16.68 12.04
C GLY A 129 -8.66 -15.72 12.46
N PHE A 130 -9.13 -15.89 13.69
CA PHE A 130 -10.32 -15.20 14.21
C PHE A 130 -10.13 -13.67 14.31
N HIS A 131 -8.91 -13.19 14.56
CA HIS A 131 -8.57 -11.76 14.59
C HIS A 131 -8.79 -11.03 13.26
N PHE A 132 -8.92 -11.75 12.14
CA PHE A 132 -9.12 -11.17 10.80
C PHE A 132 -10.54 -11.40 10.24
N SER A 133 -11.51 -11.67 11.11
CA SER A 133 -12.89 -11.98 10.74
C SER A 133 -13.56 -10.89 9.88
N HIS A 134 -13.24 -9.61 10.13
CA HIS A 134 -13.76 -8.45 9.40
C HIS A 134 -13.17 -8.27 8.00
N THR A 135 -12.08 -8.96 7.67
CA THR A 135 -11.40 -8.88 6.36
C THR A 135 -11.35 -10.22 5.65
N LYS A 136 -12.00 -11.25 6.21
CA LYS A 136 -12.15 -12.59 5.63
C LYS A 136 -12.69 -12.49 4.20
N GLY A 137 -11.98 -13.09 3.24
CA GLY A 137 -12.28 -12.95 1.81
C GLY A 137 -11.51 -11.82 1.11
N GLY A 138 -10.54 -11.18 1.77
CA GLY A 138 -9.53 -10.32 1.15
C GLY A 138 -9.85 -8.82 1.15
N SER A 139 -10.99 -8.39 1.74
CA SER A 139 -11.36 -6.97 1.87
C SER A 139 -12.44 -6.76 2.92
N ARG A 140 -12.31 -5.68 3.71
CA ARG A 140 -13.34 -5.24 4.67
C ARG A 140 -14.68 -4.94 4.00
N ARG A 141 -14.64 -4.28 2.83
CA ARG A 141 -15.86 -3.93 2.07
C ARG A 141 -16.57 -5.17 1.54
N ALA A 142 -15.83 -6.12 0.96
CA ALA A 142 -16.42 -7.36 0.45
C ALA A 142 -17.06 -8.18 1.57
N ARG A 143 -16.41 -8.23 2.75
CA ARG A 143 -16.95 -8.90 3.94
C ARG A 143 -18.22 -8.21 4.46
N TRP A 144 -18.23 -6.88 4.51
CA TRP A 144 -19.39 -6.10 4.92
C TRP A 144 -20.58 -6.33 3.97
N LEU A 145 -20.36 -6.26 2.65
CA LEU A 145 -21.42 -6.52 1.66
C LEU A 145 -22.03 -7.90 1.86
N ARG A 146 -21.21 -8.96 1.95
CA ARG A 146 -21.71 -10.33 2.17
C ARG A 146 -22.60 -10.47 3.40
N HIS A 147 -22.30 -9.75 4.48
CA HIS A 147 -23.08 -9.81 5.72
C HIS A 147 -24.35 -8.97 5.69
N ASN A 148 -24.37 -7.90 4.91
CA ASN A 148 -25.50 -6.96 4.85
C ASN A 148 -26.37 -7.18 3.59
N SER A 149 -25.99 -8.11 2.71
CA SER A 149 -26.81 -8.52 1.57
C SER A 149 -27.86 -9.53 2.00
N LEU A 150 -29.13 -9.19 1.79
CA LEU A 150 -30.24 -10.13 1.93
C LEU A 150 -30.21 -11.14 0.78
N SER A 151 -30.15 -12.43 1.11
CA SER A 151 -30.20 -13.52 0.14
C SER A 151 -31.55 -14.23 0.23
N LEU A 152 -32.44 -13.98 -0.72
CA LEU A 152 -33.73 -14.66 -0.83
C LEU A 152 -33.61 -15.85 -1.77
N ARG A 153 -34.04 -17.03 -1.32
CA ARG A 153 -34.13 -18.22 -2.19
C ARG A 153 -35.42 -18.15 -3.02
N ARG A 154 -35.42 -18.82 -4.18
CA ARG A 154 -36.58 -18.88 -5.09
C ARG A 154 -37.86 -19.40 -4.39
N LYS A 155 -37.70 -20.36 -3.48
CA LYS A 155 -38.73 -20.83 -2.57
C LYS A 155 -38.21 -20.58 -1.14
N ARG A 156 -39.05 -20.02 -0.28
CA ARG A 156 -38.70 -19.80 1.13
C ARG A 156 -38.83 -21.10 1.91
#